data_AF-A0A485D5L4-F1
#
_entry.id   AF-A0A485D5L4-F1
#
_cell.length_a   1.000
_cell.length_b   1.000
_cell.length_c   1.000
_cell.angle_alpha   90.00
_cell.angle_beta   90.00
_cell.angle_gamma   90.00
#
_symmetry.space_group_name_H-M   'P 1'
#
loop_
_entity.id
_entity.type
_entity.pdbx_description
1 polymer ?
#
loop_
_entity_poly.entity_id
_entity_poly.type
_entity_poly.pdbx_seq_one_letter_code
_entity_poly.pdbx_strand_id
1 'polypeptide(L)' 'MCISLLRDVMSERGVQQRPLATTLLELQRICDALSHHHQPAARELASILWRLYCSLSQLETAPVPGTLNEQTA' A
#
# COMPACT_ATOMS: atom_id res chain seq x y z
N MET A 1 -0.56 -13.92 1.97
CA MET A 1 -1.89 -13.30 2.13
C MET A 1 -1.92 -11.77 2.18
N CYS A 2 -0.81 -11.01 2.25
CA CYS A 2 -0.86 -9.55 1.95
C CYS A 2 -0.49 -9.21 0.50
N ILE A 3 0.36 -10.03 -0.13
CA ILE A 3 0.84 -9.84 -1.50
C ILE A 3 -0.30 -9.85 -2.53
N SER A 4 -1.36 -10.63 -2.30
CA SER A 4 -2.52 -10.69 -3.19
C SER A 4 -3.28 -9.36 -3.26
N LEU A 5 -3.22 -8.53 -2.21
CA LEU A 5 -3.82 -7.19 -2.22
C LEU A 5 -3.10 -6.25 -3.19
N LEU A 6 -1.79 -6.45 -3.38
CA LEU A 6 -0.95 -5.62 -4.26
C LEU A 6 -1.18 -5.89 -5.76
N ARG A 7 -1.80 -7.03 -6.11
CA ARG A 7 -1.88 -7.51 -7.50
C ARG A 7 -2.50 -6.49 -8.45
N ASP A 8 -3.46 -5.72 -7.97
CA ASP A 8 -4.24 -4.81 -8.80
C ASP A 8 -3.91 -3.32 -8.49
N VAL A 9 -2.96 -3.05 -7.58
CA VAL A 9 -2.51 -1.68 -7.20
C VAL A 9 -1.73 -1.02 -8.33
N MET A 10 -0.90 -1.78 -9.05
CA MET A 10 -0.18 -1.30 -10.22
C MET A 10 -0.74 -1.91 -11.50
N SER A 11 -0.85 -1.08 -12.52
CA SER A 11 -1.28 -1.43 -13.88
C SER A 11 -0.26 -0.84 -14.87
N GLU A 12 -0.32 -1.28 -16.13
CA GLU A 12 0.44 -0.66 -17.23
C GLU A 12 0.20 0.86 -17.34
N ARG A 13 -0.94 1.35 -16.85
CA ARG A 13 -1.26 2.79 -16.84
C ARG A 13 -0.70 3.53 -15.63
N GLY A 14 -0.12 2.82 -14.65
CA GLY A 14 0.33 3.38 -13.38
C GLY A 14 -0.51 2.87 -12.21
N VAL A 15 -0.60 3.66 -11.14
CA VAL A 15 -1.25 3.24 -9.89
C VAL A 15 -2.77 3.34 -10.00
N GLN A 16 -3.47 2.25 -9.68
CA GLN A 16 -4.92 2.25 -9.58
C GLN A 16 -5.34 2.71 -8.17
N GLN A 17 -5.95 3.89 -8.07
CA GLN A 17 -6.32 4.51 -6.80
C GLN A 17 -7.34 3.69 -5.98
N ARG A 18 -8.29 3.03 -6.64
CA ARG A 18 -9.29 2.19 -5.95
C ARG A 18 -8.66 0.95 -5.29
N PRO A 19 -7.93 0.08 -6.03
CA PRO A 19 -7.18 -1.01 -5.43
C PRO A 19 -6.16 -0.57 -4.37
N LEU A 20 -5.49 0.58 -4.58
CA LEU A 20 -4.57 1.15 -3.60
C LEU A 20 -5.28 1.45 -2.27
N ALA A 21 -6.40 2.19 -2.31
CA ALA A 21 -7.16 2.53 -1.11
C ALA A 21 -7.65 1.28 -0.36
N THR A 22 -8.17 0.28 -1.08
CA THR A 22 -8.58 -1.01 -0.47
C THR A 22 -7.38 -1.72 0.16
N THR A 23 -6.23 -1.71 -0.49
CA THR A 23 -5.01 -2.33 0.02
C THR A 23 -4.51 -1.64 1.29
N LEU A 24 -4.52 -0.31 1.32
CA LEU A 24 -4.11 0.47 2.49
C LEU A 24 -5.03 0.21 3.68
N LEU A 25 -6.35 0.10 3.47
CA LEU A 25 -7.32 -0.21 4.51
C LEU A 25 -7.07 -1.59 5.13
N GLU A 26 -6.85 -2.61 4.30
CA GLU A 26 -6.58 -3.96 4.78
C GLU A 26 -5.22 -4.06 5.48
N LEU A 27 -4.19 -3.37 4.97
CA LEU A 27 -2.88 -3.30 5.63
C LEU A 27 -2.97 -2.64 7.01
N GLN A 28 -3.70 -1.53 7.13
CA GLN A 28 -3.96 -0.85 8.40
C GLN A 28 -4.63 -1.82 9.39
N ARG A 29 -5.69 -2.51 8.96
CA ARG A 29 -6.42 -3.49 9.80
C ARG A 29 -5.52 -4.62 10.29
N ILE A 30 -4.62 -5.14 9.44
CA ILE A 30 -3.69 -6.20 9.82
C ILE A 30 -2.62 -5.68 10.79
N CYS A 31 -2.08 -4.48 10.55
CA CYS A 31 -1.16 -3.81 11.46
C CYS A 31 -1.79 -3.65 12.85
N ASP A 32 -3.02 -3.15 12.92
CA ASP A 32 -3.76 -2.97 14.16
C ASP A 32 -3.93 -4.32 14.87
N ALA A 33 -4.42 -5.35 14.17
CA ALA A 33 -4.59 -6.67 14.76
C ALA A 33 -3.28 -7.24 15.35
N LEU A 34 -2.17 -7.14 14.62
CA LEU A 34 -0.87 -7.67 15.04
C LEU A 34 -0.22 -6.85 16.15
N SER A 35 -0.43 -5.53 16.19
CA SER A 35 0.14 -4.65 17.22
C SER A 35 -0.41 -4.92 18.62
N HIS A 36 -1.65 -5.43 18.71
CA HIS A 36 -2.30 -5.80 19.98
C HIS A 36 -1.86 -7.19 20.48
N HIS A 37 -1.13 -7.97 19.69
CA HIS A 37 -0.63 -9.28 20.14
C HIS A 37 0.64 -9.13 21.01
N HIS A 38 0.70 -9.91 22.09
CA HIS A 38 1.89 -9.98 22.97
C HIS A 38 3.07 -10.76 22.37
N GLN A 39 2.89 -11.40 21.21
CA GLN A 39 3.94 -12.21 20.60
C GLN A 39 4.96 -11.31 19.89
N PRO A 40 6.27 -11.42 20.20
CA PRO A 40 7.28 -10.55 19.61
C PRO A 40 7.34 -10.66 18.08
N ALA A 41 7.19 -11.87 17.53
CA ALA A 41 7.12 -12.09 16.08
C ALA A 41 5.92 -11.38 15.41
N ALA A 42 4.77 -11.28 16.10
CA ALA A 42 3.62 -10.53 15.58
C ALA A 42 3.91 -9.03 15.52
N ARG A 43 4.59 -8.50 16.54
CA ARG A 43 5.00 -7.09 16.59
C ARG A 43 6.05 -6.74 15.54
N GLU A 44 6.99 -7.64 15.28
CA GLU A 44 7.95 -7.50 14.17
C GLU A 44 7.21 -7.48 12.82
N LEU A 45 6.28 -8.41 12.60
CA LEU A 45 5.47 -8.43 11.39
C LEU A 45 4.65 -7.13 11.22
N ALA A 46 4.05 -6.62 12.31
CA ALA A 46 3.36 -5.34 12.30
C ALA A 46 4.26 -4.18 11.85
N SER A 47 5.52 -4.16 12.31
CA SER A 47 6.49 -3.13 11.89
C SER A 47 6.83 -3.19 10.40
N ILE A 48 6.94 -4.40 9.83
CA ILE A 48 7.21 -4.60 8.40
C ILE A 48 6.00 -4.16 7.58
N LEU A 49 4.79 -4.55 7.99
CA LEU A 49 3.55 -4.15 7.31
C LEU A 49 3.30 -2.65 7.41
N TRP A 50 3.67 -2.01 8.52
CA TRP A 50 3.60 -0.57 8.67
C TRP A 50 4.52 0.16 7.68
N ARG A 51 5.76 -0.32 7.52
CA ARG A 51 6.68 0.23 6.51
C ARG A 51 6.12 0.07 5.09
N LEU A 52 5.52 -1.08 4.79
CA LEU A 52 4.84 -1.31 3.51
C LEU A 52 3.66 -0.34 3.31
N TYR A 53 2.82 -0.17 4.33
CA TYR A 53 1.73 0.81 4.32
C TYR A 53 2.26 2.22 4.02
N CYS A 54 3.28 2.68 4.73
CA CYS A 54 3.87 4.00 4.50
C CYS A 54 4.48 4.16 3.10
N SER A 55 5.05 3.10 2.52
CA SER A 55 5.54 3.13 1.14
C SER A 55 4.40 3.26 0.13
N LEU A 56 3.26 2.58 0.38
CA LEU A 56 2.12 2.59 -0.51
C LEU A 56 1.26 3.85 -0.38
N SER A 57 1.12 4.42 0.82
CA SER A 57 0.32 5.64 1.06
C SER A 57 0.86 6.85 0.28
N GLN A 58 2.17 6.87 0.03
CA GLN A 58 2.78 7.89 -0.84
C GLN A 58 2.18 7.88 -2.26
N LEU A 59 1.69 6.74 -2.73
CA LEU A 59 1.07 6.60 -4.05
C LEU A 59 -0.35 7.19 -4.12
N GLU A 60 -1.00 7.49 -2.99
CA GLU A 60 -2.29 8.19 -2.98
C GLU A 60 -2.13 9.63 -3.50
N THR A 61 -0.94 10.20 -3.33
CA THR A 61 -0.58 11.52 -3.87
C THR A 61 0.06 11.46 -5.25
N ALA A 62 0.23 10.26 -5.82
CA ALA A 62 0.80 10.11 -7.14
C ALA A 62 -0.14 10.72 -8.20
N PRO A 63 0.40 11.42 -9.21
CA PRO A 63 -0.39 11.93 -10.32
C PRO A 63 -1.18 10.78 -10.97
N VAL A 64 -2.43 11.07 -11.36
CA VAL A 64 -3.27 10.07 -12.02
C VAL A 64 -2.60 9.63 -13.33
N PRO A 65 -2.58 8.32 -13.63
CA PRO A 65 -2.28 7.79 -14.97
C PRO A 65 -2.75 8.70 -16.11
N GLY A 66 -1.81 9.33 -16.83
CA GLY A 66 -2.11 10.24 -17.95
C GLY A 66 -2.05 11.75 -17.66
N THR A 67 -1.73 12.18 -16.44
CA THR A 67 -1.47 13.61 -16.14
C THR A 67 0.02 13.99 -16.20
N LEU A 68 0.91 13.02 -16.43
CA LEU A 68 2.29 13.30 -16.84
C LEU A 68 2.22 13.81 -18.29
N ASN A 69 1.93 15.09 -18.45
CA ASN A 69 2.18 15.76 -19.72
C ASN A 69 3.64 15.49 -20.07
N GLU A 70 3.84 14.78 -21.18
CA GLU A 70 5.11 14.72 -21.88
C GLU A 70 5.54 16.15 -22.17
N GLN A 71 6.29 16.76 -21.25
CA GLN A 71 7.11 17.91 -21.59
C GLN A 71 8.29 17.35 -22.38
N THR A 72 8.06 17.20 -23.67
CA THR A 72 9.09 17.15 -24.71
C THR A 72 10.13 18.21 -24.41
N ALA A 73 11.37 17.77 -24.17
CA ALA A 73 12.58 18.57 -24.30
C ALA A 73 13.52 17.83 -25.25
#